data_AF-A0A636P4B1-F1
#
_entry.id   AF-A0A636P4B1-F1
#
_cell.length_a   1.000
_cell.length_b   1.000
_cell.length_c   1.000
_cell.angle_alpha   90.00
_cell.angle_beta   90.00
_cell.angle_gamma   90.00
#
_symmetry.space_group_name_H-M   'P 1'
#
loop_
_entity.id
_entity.type
_entity.pdbx_description
1 polymer ?
#
loop_
_entity_poly.entity_id
_entity_poly.type
_entity_poly.pdbx_seq_one_letter_code
_entity_poly.pdbx_strand_id
1 'polypeptide(L)' 'MKYIYSGPASGVTLADGQEVLLWPNSEISLPEDNEWVITMIARRHLVPVVTQEVETNEEEIVHGS' A
#
# COMPACT_ATOMS: atom_id res chain seq x y z
N MET A 1 2.59 4.89 -5.20
CA MET A 1 1.60 4.59 -4.14
C MET A 1 2.34 4.20 -2.85
N LYS A 2 1.74 4.42 -1.67
CA LYS A 2 2.36 4.01 -0.40
C LYS A 2 1.85 2.64 0.06
N TYR A 3 2.73 1.85 0.67
CA TYR A 3 2.43 0.52 1.17
C TYR A 3 3.08 0.27 2.53
N ILE A 4 2.47 -0.60 3.34
CA ILE A 4 3.08 -1.18 4.53
C ILE A 4 3.60 -2.58 4.17
N TYR A 5 4.87 -2.83 4.46
CA TYR A 5 5.48 -4.14 4.27
C TYR A 5 5.36 -5.02 5.51
N SER A 6 4.87 -6.24 5.32
CA SER A 6 4.76 -7.29 6.35
C SER A 6 5.66 -8.47 5.98
N GLY A 7 6.84 -8.50 6.59
CA GLY A 7 7.85 -9.53 6.38
C GLY A 7 9.19 -9.18 7.05
N PRO A 8 10.20 -10.06 6.95
CA PRO A 8 11.54 -9.77 7.48
C PRO A 8 12.21 -8.64 6.72
N ALA A 9 13.09 -7.88 7.38
CA ALA A 9 13.87 -6.83 6.73
C ALA A 9 14.60 -7.38 5.49
N SER A 10 14.33 -6.80 4.32
CA SER A 10 14.73 -7.37 3.03
C SER A 10 15.13 -6.26 2.05
N GLY A 11 16.17 -6.50 1.26
CA GLY A 11 16.50 -5.66 0.11
C GLY A 11 15.93 -6.24 -1.17
N VAL A 12 15.36 -5.41 -2.04
CA VAL A 12 14.88 -5.82 -3.36
C VAL A 12 15.35 -4.82 -4.43
N THR A 13 15.74 -5.34 -5.58
CA THR A 13 15.99 -4.55 -6.79
C THR A 13 14.80 -4.69 -7.72
N LEU A 14 14.15 -3.57 -8.04
CA LEU A 14 13.03 -3.52 -8.97
C LEU A 14 13.52 -3.62 -10.42
N ALA A 15 12.62 -3.94 -11.35
CA ALA A 15 12.95 -4.10 -12.77
C ALA A 15 13.58 -2.86 -13.43
N ASP A 16 13.29 -1.67 -12.91
CA ASP A 16 13.89 -0.39 -13.36
C ASP A 16 15.32 -0.17 -12.81
N GLY A 17 15.86 -1.11 -12.04
CA GLY A 17 17.17 -1.01 -11.39
C GLY A 17 17.14 -0.29 -10.04
N GLN A 18 15.99 0.20 -9.60
CA GLN A 18 15.83 0.83 -8.29
C GLN A 18 16.03 -0.18 -7.15
N GLU A 19 16.96 0.10 -6.24
CA GLU A 19 17.17 -0.67 -5.01
C GLU A 19 16.30 -0.12 -3.87
N VAL A 20 15.59 -1.01 -3.19
CA VAL A 20 14.63 -0.67 -2.15
C VAL A 20 14.86 -1.53 -0.92
N LEU A 21 14.98 -0.89 0.25
CA LEU A 21 15.03 -1.56 1.53
C LEU A 21 13.63 -1.61 2.15
N LEU A 22 13.16 -2.83 2.40
CA LEU A 22 11.88 -3.13 3.02
C LEU A 22 12.10 -3.35 4.51
N TRP A 23 11.52 -2.48 5.33
CA TRP A 23 11.51 -2.64 6.78
C TRP A 23 10.14 -3.12 7.26
N PRO A 24 10.08 -4.06 8.22
CA PRO A 24 8.82 -4.55 8.76
C PRO A 24 7.98 -3.42 9.32
N ASN A 25 6.68 -3.44 9.00
CA ASN A 25 5.67 -2.48 9.46
C ASN A 25 5.99 -1.02 9.13
N SER A 26 6.86 -0.78 8.14
CA SER A 26 7.23 0.57 7.72
C SER A 26 6.52 0.95 6.43
N GLU A 27 6.19 2.24 6.30
CA GLU A 27 5.66 2.83 5.07
C GLU A 27 6.75 2.91 4.00
N ILE A 28 6.40 2.52 2.78
CA ILE A 28 7.29 2.61 1.63
C ILE A 28 6.55 3.03 0.38
N SER A 29 7.20 3.86 -0.44
CA SER A 29 6.67 4.26 -1.73
C SER A 29 7.14 3.28 -2.80
N LEU A 30 6.19 2.66 -3.50
CA LEU A 30 6.46 1.69 -4.56
C LEU A 30 5.61 1.99 -5.81
N PRO A 31 6.11 1.62 -7.01
CA PRO A 31 5.34 1.70 -8.25
C PRO A 31 4.25 0.62 -8.27
N GLU A 32 2.99 1.01 -8.43
CA GLU A 32 1.85 0.08 -8.43
C GLU A 32 1.80 -0.83 -9.65
N ASP A 33 2.28 -0.37 -10.80
CA ASP A 33 2.30 -1.11 -12.06
C ASP A 33 3.44 -2.14 -12.15
N ASN A 34 4.29 -2.22 -11.12
CA ASN A 34 5.39 -3.17 -11.11
C ASN A 34 4.94 -4.59 -10.75
N GLU A 35 5.26 -5.57 -11.59
CA GLU A 35 4.85 -6.98 -11.42
C GLU A 35 5.23 -7.58 -10.05
N TRP A 36 6.40 -7.22 -9.51
CA TRP A 36 6.83 -7.68 -8.19
C TRP A 36 5.96 -7.08 -7.08
N VAL A 37 5.61 -5.79 -7.18
CA VAL A 37 4.73 -5.11 -6.22
C VAL A 37 3.34 -5.75 -6.23
N ILE A 38 2.78 -5.97 -7.42
CA ILE A 38 1.48 -6.65 -7.62
C ILE A 38 1.51 -8.05 -6.99
N THR A 39 2.57 -8.82 -7.23
CA THR A 39 2.75 -10.15 -6.63
C THR A 39 2.78 -10.07 -5.11
N MET A 40 3.47 -9.08 -4.54
CA MET A 40 3.63 -8.94 -3.10
C MET A 40 2.32 -8.52 -2.41
N ILE A 41 1.48 -7.74 -3.08
CA ILE A 41 0.11 -7.42 -2.66
C ILE A 41 -0.76 -8.68 -2.68
N ALA A 42 -0.73 -9.45 -3.78
CA ALA A 42 -1.51 -10.70 -3.90
C ALA A 42 -1.14 -11.72 -2.80
N ARG A 43 0.12 -11.72 -2.38
CA ARG A 43 0.64 -12.55 -1.27
C ARG A 43 0.38 -11.97 0.12
N ARG A 44 -0.26 -10.79 0.22
CA ARG A 44 -0.53 -10.05 1.48
C ARG A 44 0.72 -9.65 2.27
N HIS A 45 1.84 -9.50 1.58
CA HIS A 45 3.07 -8.95 2.17
C HIS A 45 3.17 -7.43 2.01
N LEU A 46 2.46 -6.84 1.04
CA LEU A 46 2.26 -5.41 0.95
C LEU A 46 0.78 -5.07 1.14
N VAL A 47 0.52 -4.08 1.97
CA VAL A 47 -0.82 -3.52 2.18
C VAL A 47 -0.81 -2.07 1.72
N PRO A 48 -1.68 -1.66 0.78
CA PRO A 48 -1.74 -0.26 0.35
C PRO A 48 -2.18 0.62 1.52
N VAL A 49 -1.45 1.71 1.75
CA VAL A 49 -1.90 2.77 2.62
C VAL A 49 -2.90 3.59 1.81
N VAL A 50 -4.18 3.28 1.96
CA VAL A 50 -5.23 4.14 1.43
C VAL A 50 -5.17 5.42 2.25
N THR A 51 -4.52 6.46 1.73
CA THR A 51 -4.89 7.82 2.11
C THR A 51 -6.32 7.99 1.64
N GLN A 52 -7.27 7.68 2.52
CA GLN A 52 -8.57 8.28 2.41
C GLN A 52 -8.31 9.78 2.50
N GLU A 53 -8.27 10.45 1.34
CA GLU A 53 -8.98 11.72 1.28
C GLU A 53 -10.40 11.34 1.70
N VAL A 54 -10.67 11.52 2.99
CA VAL A 54 -11.98 11.34 3.56
C VAL A 54 -12.80 12.48 2.96
N GLU A 55 -13.25 12.30 1.72
CA GLU A 55 -14.46 12.95 1.27
C GLU A 55 -15.54 12.39 2.18
N THR A 56 -15.77 13.14 3.25
CA THR A 56 -16.88 12.99 4.15
C THR A 56 -18.11 13.12 3.26
N ASN A 57 -18.65 11.99 2.81
CA ASN A 57 -19.97 11.95 2.22
C ASN A 57 -20.96 12.05 3.40
N GLU A 58 -21.24 13.29 3.80
CA GLU A 58 -22.14 13.68 4.88
C GLU A 58 -23.62 13.63 4.46
N GLU A 59 -24.04 12.58 3.75
CA GLU A 59 -25.46 12.39 3.43
C GLU A 59 -25.94 10.98 3.76
N GLU A 60 -26.56 10.81 4.93
CA GLU A 60 -27.96 10.35 4.95
C GLU A 60 -28.64 10.79 6.26
N ILE A 61 -29.18 12.01 6.21
CA ILE A 61 -30.35 12.41 7.00
C ILE A 61 -31.51 11.44 6.73
N VAL A 62 -31.74 10.46 7.61
CA VAL A 62 -33.03 9.76 7.69
C VAL A 62 -33.82 10.28 8.89
N HIS A 63 -34.74 11.19 8.58
CA HIS A 63 -35.92 11.44 9.40
C HIS A 63 -36.81 10.19 9.44
N GLY A 64 -37.36 9.90 10.62
CA GLY A 64 -38.55 9.07 10.81
C GLY A 64 -38.35 8.03 11.90
N SER A 65 -39.15 7.97 12.97
CA SER A 65 -40.34 8.71 13.41
C SER A 65 -40.48 8.48 14.92
#